data_AF-A0A318VLT6-F1
#
_entry.id   AF-A0A318VLT6-F1
#
_cell.length_a   1.000
_cell.length_b   1.000
_cell.length_c   1.000
_cell.angle_alpha   90.00
_cell.angle_beta   90.00
_cell.angle_gamma   90.00
#
_symmetry.space_group_name_H-M   'P 1'
#
loop_
_entity.id
_entity.type
_entity.pdbx_description
1 polymer ?
#
loop_
_entity_poly.entity_id
_entity_poly.type
_entity_poly.pdbx_seq_one_letter_code
_entity_poly.pdbx_strand_id
1 'polypeptide(L)'
;MGDPTNEAKGLEGGVSDDGAPGTSGGSATSPVHVPVRYRRTWEDGFGARGWKLALPGLGEDVIAATPFTGERIPTSVFVHDIVDHHLCGFALSGYLDEAGALMQLALRTGSDPVEDYRQMIDEDLLPGRPVADDWPALLPQALRPGTDTRPDPEHLRGLAQWAGQGALRALLVAGFVQAGYARLASARANWEGYGLDVRAREAIALALQRLFERLDERMLAGDVRHAEGEFEITDRRVVYRDAGGASEDAEIVREDPADA
;
A
#
# COMPACT_ATOMS: atom_id res chain seq x y z
N MET A 1 53.24 52.52 -5.48
CA MET A 1 53.49 53.18 -4.17
C MET A 1 52.59 52.47 -3.17
N GLY A 2 53.17 51.63 -2.30
CA GLY A 2 52.54 51.08 -1.08
C GLY A 2 51.58 49.89 -1.21
N ASP A 3 52.10 48.69 -0.98
CA ASP A 3 51.48 47.61 -0.19
C ASP A 3 52.34 47.50 1.11
N PRO A 4 52.06 46.74 2.19
CA PRO A 4 50.87 46.14 2.83
C PRO A 4 50.81 46.47 4.36
N THR A 5 49.86 45.89 5.12
CA THR A 5 49.99 45.26 6.49
C THR A 5 48.57 45.04 7.06
N ASN A 6 48.06 43.83 7.31
CA ASN A 6 48.46 42.77 8.25
C ASN A 6 48.31 43.17 9.73
N GLU A 7 47.26 42.70 10.40
CA GLU A 7 47.31 42.35 11.82
C GLU A 7 46.52 41.06 12.07
N ALA A 8 47.26 40.04 12.50
CA ALA A 8 46.78 38.85 13.16
C ALA A 8 46.93 39.02 14.69
N LYS A 9 46.04 38.41 15.47
CA LYS A 9 46.20 37.98 16.89
C LYS A 9 44.99 37.08 17.20
N GLY A 10 45.16 35.77 17.44
CA GLY A 10 45.56 35.15 18.72
C GLY A 10 44.27 34.80 19.50
N LEU A 11 44.00 33.63 20.08
CA LEU A 11 44.77 32.54 20.70
C LEU A 11 43.85 31.28 20.74
N GLU A 12 44.36 30.05 20.55
CA GLU A 12 44.58 29.00 21.59
C GLU A 12 43.46 28.89 22.65
N GLY A 13 42.88 27.75 23.02
CA GLY A 13 43.17 26.32 22.85
C GLY A 13 42.27 25.57 23.85
N GLY A 14 42.03 24.27 23.64
CA GLY A 14 41.28 23.45 24.62
C GLY A 14 40.77 22.14 24.06
N VAL A 15 41.63 21.12 24.11
CA VAL A 15 41.27 19.69 23.99
C VAL A 15 40.87 19.17 25.37
N SER A 16 39.88 18.28 25.42
CA SER A 16 39.56 17.21 26.41
C SER A 16 38.03 17.18 26.62
N ASP A 17 37.31 16.09 26.75
CA ASP A 17 37.49 14.65 26.55
C ASP A 17 36.07 14.05 26.78
N ASP A 18 35.84 12.83 26.30
CA ASP A 18 34.81 11.88 26.74
C ASP A 18 33.31 12.26 26.81
N GLY A 19 32.53 11.64 25.92
CA GLY A 19 31.07 11.58 26.00
C GLY A 19 30.44 10.67 24.95
N ALA A 20 30.81 9.39 24.92
CA ALA A 20 30.10 8.38 24.14
C ALA A 20 28.73 8.05 24.79
N PRO A 21 27.88 7.30 24.07
CA PRO A 21 26.60 7.74 23.55
C PRO A 21 25.48 7.71 24.59
N GLY A 22 24.68 8.76 24.65
CA GLY A 22 23.35 8.68 25.25
C GLY A 22 22.52 7.68 24.47
N THR A 23 22.30 6.51 25.07
CA THR A 23 21.31 5.52 24.67
C THR A 23 19.99 6.23 24.38
N SER A 24 19.68 6.41 23.09
CA SER A 24 18.33 6.71 22.64
C SER A 24 17.49 5.48 23.01
N GLY A 25 16.82 5.56 24.16
CA GLY A 25 15.80 4.60 24.54
C GLY A 25 14.88 4.41 23.35
N GLY A 26 14.76 3.17 22.88
CA GLY A 26 13.86 2.81 21.80
C GLY A 26 12.48 3.36 22.16
N SER A 27 12.04 4.39 21.44
CA SER A 27 10.66 4.83 21.52
C SER A 27 9.84 3.62 21.10
N ALA A 28 9.10 3.05 22.04
CA ALA A 28 8.16 1.98 21.74
C ALA A 28 7.17 2.56 20.73
N THR A 29 7.34 2.21 19.46
CA THR A 29 6.48 2.62 18.36
C THR A 29 5.09 2.09 18.68
N SER A 30 4.11 2.98 18.79
CA SER A 30 2.72 2.59 19.00
C SER A 30 2.28 1.66 17.86
N PRO A 31 1.58 0.55 18.17
CA PRO A 31 1.06 -0.34 17.13
C PRO A 31 0.10 0.40 16.21
N VAL A 32 0.11 0.04 14.92
CA VAL A 32 -0.89 0.48 13.95
C VAL A 32 -2.10 -0.42 14.06
N HIS A 33 -3.30 0.15 14.19
CA HIS A 33 -4.54 -0.60 14.30
C HIS A 33 -5.32 -0.51 12.97
N VAL A 34 -5.61 -1.68 12.38
CA VAL A 34 -6.38 -1.79 11.14
C VAL A 34 -7.68 -2.55 11.42
N PRO A 35 -8.84 -1.87 11.48
CA PRO A 35 -10.12 -2.51 11.78
C PRO A 35 -10.59 -3.34 10.59
N VAL A 36 -11.21 -4.49 10.87
CA VAL A 36 -11.62 -5.47 9.85
C VAL A 36 -12.96 -6.11 10.20
N ARG A 37 -13.65 -6.59 9.16
CA ARG A 37 -14.92 -7.29 9.27
C ARG A 37 -14.90 -8.57 8.47
N TYR A 38 -15.40 -9.63 9.07
CA TYR A 38 -15.70 -10.88 8.39
C TYR A 38 -17.21 -11.03 8.21
N ARG A 39 -17.61 -11.56 7.06
CA ARG A 39 -18.94 -12.15 6.85
C ARG A 39 -18.83 -13.43 6.05
N ARG A 40 -19.66 -14.40 6.44
CA ARG A 40 -19.83 -15.64 5.67
C ARG A 40 -20.45 -15.38 4.30
N THR A 41 -21.25 -14.33 4.20
CA THR A 41 -21.88 -13.89 2.96
C THR A 41 -22.04 -12.37 3.03
N TRP A 42 -21.55 -11.67 2.00
CA TRP A 42 -21.74 -10.24 1.82
C TRP A 42 -22.95 -9.96 0.92
N GLU A 43 -23.67 -8.88 1.20
CA GLU A 43 -24.81 -8.40 0.41
C GLU A 43 -24.36 -7.38 -0.66
N ASP A 44 -23.17 -7.57 -1.22
CA ASP A 44 -22.52 -6.66 -2.18
C ASP A 44 -22.78 -7.06 -3.65
N GLY A 45 -23.79 -7.91 -3.89
CA GLY A 45 -24.12 -8.42 -5.22
C GLY A 45 -23.23 -9.59 -5.69
N PHE A 46 -22.07 -9.82 -5.07
CA PHE A 46 -21.22 -10.99 -5.33
C PHE A 46 -21.58 -12.18 -4.45
N GLY A 47 -22.16 -11.94 -3.27
CA GLY A 47 -22.51 -13.00 -2.32
C GLY A 47 -21.28 -13.72 -1.75
N ALA A 48 -20.10 -13.12 -1.94
CA ALA A 48 -18.83 -13.75 -1.59
C ALA A 48 -18.67 -13.85 -0.07
N ARG A 49 -17.96 -14.88 0.36
CA ARG A 49 -17.48 -15.04 1.73
C ARG A 49 -16.14 -14.32 1.85
N GLY A 50 -15.90 -13.63 2.96
CA GLY A 50 -14.55 -13.15 3.24
C GLY A 50 -14.49 -11.94 4.15
N TRP A 51 -13.35 -11.27 4.07
CA TRP A 51 -12.95 -10.17 4.94
C TRP A 51 -12.92 -8.86 4.16
N LYS A 52 -13.27 -7.77 4.84
CA LYS A 52 -13.12 -6.40 4.35
C LYS A 52 -12.47 -5.53 5.40
N LEU A 53 -11.69 -4.53 4.97
CA LEU A 53 -11.22 -3.49 5.86
C LEU A 53 -12.41 -2.63 6.32
N ALA A 54 -12.49 -2.33 7.61
CA ALA A 54 -13.57 -1.55 8.21
C ALA A 54 -13.14 -0.09 8.40
N LEU A 55 -12.57 0.50 7.36
CA LEU A 55 -12.02 1.85 7.36
C LEU A 55 -13.09 2.89 6.93
N PRO A 56 -13.15 4.08 7.56
CA PRO A 56 -14.12 5.12 7.17
C PRO A 56 -13.94 5.57 5.72
N GLY A 57 -15.04 5.68 4.97
CA GLY A 57 -15.02 6.16 3.59
C GLY A 57 -14.53 5.13 2.55
N LEU A 58 -14.11 3.93 2.98
CA LEU A 58 -13.83 2.80 2.11
C LEU A 58 -15.13 1.97 2.01
N GLY A 59 -15.98 2.40 1.07
CA GLY A 59 -17.34 1.91 0.85
C GLY A 59 -17.40 0.51 0.25
N GLU A 60 -18.63 0.00 0.15
CA GLU A 60 -19.07 -1.36 -0.19
C GLU A 60 -18.47 -1.99 -1.46
N ASP A 61 -17.79 -1.19 -2.30
CA ASP A 61 -17.24 -1.55 -3.61
C ASP A 61 -15.95 -2.39 -3.54
N VAL A 62 -15.32 -2.49 -2.38
CA VAL A 62 -14.18 -3.42 -2.19
C VAL A 62 -14.72 -4.83 -1.99
N ILE A 63 -14.31 -5.74 -2.86
CA ILE A 63 -14.74 -7.14 -2.85
C ILE A 63 -14.22 -7.83 -1.58
N ALA A 64 -15.04 -8.71 -0.99
CA ALA A 64 -14.61 -9.51 0.14
C ALA A 64 -13.42 -10.40 -0.22
N ALA A 65 -12.35 -10.32 0.56
CA ALA A 65 -11.13 -11.07 0.30
C ALA A 65 -11.06 -12.35 1.13
N THR A 66 -10.40 -13.36 0.57
CA THR A 66 -10.05 -14.61 1.26
C THR A 66 -8.53 -14.70 1.36
N PRO A 67 -7.97 -15.61 2.17
CA PRO A 67 -6.53 -15.79 2.25
C PRO A 67 -5.90 -16.37 0.99
N PHE A 68 -6.70 -16.80 0.01
CA PHE A 68 -6.16 -17.33 -1.25
C PHE A 68 -5.31 -16.27 -1.95
N THR A 69 -4.09 -16.68 -2.28
CA THR A 69 -3.15 -15.87 -3.05
C THR A 69 -3.42 -16.03 -4.54
N GLY A 70 -2.99 -15.05 -5.33
CA GLY A 70 -2.97 -15.22 -6.79
C GLY A 70 -1.94 -16.27 -7.22
N GLU A 71 -2.14 -16.88 -8.38
CA GLU A 71 -1.20 -17.88 -8.93
C GLU A 71 0.20 -17.29 -9.19
N ARG A 72 0.27 -15.99 -9.46
CA ARG A 72 1.51 -15.27 -9.83
C ARG A 72 2.19 -14.59 -8.65
N ILE A 73 1.43 -14.10 -7.69
CA ILE A 73 1.93 -13.32 -6.56
C ILE A 73 1.42 -13.98 -5.28
N PRO A 74 2.31 -14.45 -4.38
CA PRO A 74 1.94 -15.17 -3.17
C PRO A 74 1.44 -14.21 -2.08
N THR A 75 0.50 -13.34 -2.42
CA THR A 75 -0.18 -12.45 -1.50
C THR A 75 -1.68 -12.47 -1.79
N SER A 76 -2.49 -12.50 -0.74
CA SER A 76 -3.93 -12.28 -0.88
C SER A 76 -4.23 -10.81 -1.13
N VAL A 77 -5.36 -10.54 -1.78
CA VAL A 77 -5.90 -9.18 -1.96
C VAL A 77 -6.02 -8.45 -0.61
N PHE A 78 -6.43 -9.16 0.43
CA PHE A 78 -6.56 -8.56 1.77
C PHE A 78 -5.24 -8.02 2.33
N VAL A 79 -4.16 -8.79 2.18
CA VAL A 79 -2.83 -8.37 2.63
C VAL A 79 -2.31 -7.23 1.75
N HIS A 80 -2.62 -7.25 0.46
CA HIS A 80 -2.32 -6.16 -0.46
C HIS A 80 -3.00 -4.85 -0.04
N ASP A 81 -4.31 -4.88 0.25
CA ASP A 81 -5.09 -3.74 0.71
C ASP A 81 -4.52 -3.13 2.00
N ILE A 82 -4.03 -3.96 2.92
CA ILE A 82 -3.40 -3.47 4.15
C ILE A 82 -2.01 -2.88 3.86
N VAL A 83 -1.12 -3.68 3.26
CA VAL A 83 0.32 -3.39 3.22
C VAL A 83 0.70 -2.44 2.09
N ASP A 84 0.04 -2.58 0.95
CA ASP A 84 0.41 -1.89 -0.29
C ASP A 84 -0.50 -0.67 -0.54
N HIS A 85 -1.74 -0.67 -0.02
CA HIS A 85 -2.62 0.51 -0.01
C HIS A 85 -2.62 1.27 1.32
N HIS A 86 -3.26 0.70 2.36
CA HIS A 86 -3.61 1.44 3.58
C HIS A 86 -2.37 2.00 4.31
N LEU A 87 -1.38 1.15 4.58
CA LEU A 87 -0.14 1.57 5.25
C LEU A 87 0.74 2.49 4.38
N CYS A 88 0.47 2.55 3.07
CA CYS A 88 1.10 3.48 2.13
C CYS A 88 0.27 4.75 1.91
N GLY A 89 -0.90 4.87 2.53
CA GLY A 89 -1.80 6.03 2.44
C GLY A 89 -2.51 6.17 1.09
N PHE A 90 -2.77 5.06 0.40
CA PHE A 90 -3.56 5.03 -0.83
C PHE A 90 -5.01 4.61 -0.52
N ALA A 91 -5.96 5.11 -1.31
CA ALA A 91 -7.31 4.57 -1.33
C ALA A 91 -7.32 3.16 -1.94
N LEU A 92 -8.32 2.34 -1.60
CA LEU A 92 -8.50 0.98 -2.13
C LEU A 92 -9.09 0.94 -3.56
N SER A 93 -9.23 2.11 -4.19
CA SER A 93 -9.85 2.28 -5.50
C SER A 93 -9.28 3.50 -6.20
N GLY A 94 -9.36 3.53 -7.53
CA GLY A 94 -8.81 4.61 -8.35
C GLY A 94 -7.50 4.18 -8.99
N TYR A 95 -7.34 4.51 -10.28
CA TYR A 95 -6.24 3.97 -11.06
C TYR A 95 -4.88 4.48 -10.59
N LEU A 96 -4.84 5.72 -10.08
CA LEU A 96 -3.58 6.30 -9.64
C LEU A 96 -3.09 5.72 -8.32
N ASP A 97 -4.00 5.43 -7.41
CA ASP A 97 -3.69 4.82 -6.12
C ASP A 97 -3.35 3.34 -6.30
N GLU A 98 -4.08 2.63 -7.17
CA GLU A 98 -3.74 1.28 -7.62
C GLU A 98 -2.35 1.22 -8.28
N ALA A 99 -1.99 2.22 -9.11
CA ALA A 99 -0.65 2.31 -9.69
C ALA A 99 0.44 2.36 -8.61
N GLY A 100 0.20 3.13 -7.54
CA GLY A 100 1.06 3.22 -6.38
C GLY A 100 1.15 1.89 -5.64
N ALA A 101 0.01 1.28 -5.33
CA ALA A 101 -0.07 0.04 -4.57
C ALA A 101 0.56 -1.14 -5.30
N LEU A 102 0.32 -1.32 -6.60
CA LEU A 102 0.95 -2.38 -7.39
C LEU A 102 2.46 -2.20 -7.50
N MET A 103 2.96 -0.96 -7.57
CA MET A 103 4.40 -0.70 -7.50
C MET A 103 4.96 -1.06 -6.12
N GLN A 104 4.23 -0.75 -5.05
CA GLN A 104 4.59 -1.14 -3.69
C GLN A 104 4.60 -2.67 -3.51
N LEU A 105 3.63 -3.38 -4.10
CA LEU A 105 3.58 -4.84 -4.15
C LEU A 105 4.76 -5.44 -4.91
N ALA A 106 5.07 -4.89 -6.09
CA ALA A 106 6.20 -5.30 -6.90
C ALA A 106 7.53 -5.15 -6.16
N LEU A 107 7.73 -4.02 -5.47
CA LEU A 107 8.94 -3.77 -4.68
C LEU A 107 9.17 -4.79 -3.56
N ARG A 108 8.10 -5.34 -2.94
CA ARG A 108 8.25 -6.32 -1.85
C ARG A 108 8.21 -7.78 -2.31
N THR A 109 7.66 -8.08 -3.47
CA THR A 109 7.49 -9.48 -3.95
C THR A 109 8.36 -9.82 -5.15
N GLY A 110 8.96 -8.81 -5.80
CA GLY A 110 9.68 -8.97 -7.06
C GLY A 110 8.77 -9.24 -8.26
N SER A 111 7.44 -9.05 -8.12
CA SER A 111 6.50 -9.20 -9.23
C SER A 111 6.66 -8.09 -10.28
N ASP A 112 6.14 -8.34 -11.49
CA ASP A 112 6.04 -7.34 -12.54
C ASP A 112 4.63 -6.70 -12.51
N PRO A 113 4.50 -5.41 -12.15
CA PRO A 113 3.20 -4.75 -12.06
C PRO A 113 2.60 -4.45 -13.45
N VAL A 114 3.39 -4.56 -14.54
CA VAL A 114 2.93 -4.24 -15.89
C VAL A 114 1.80 -5.15 -16.34
N GLU A 115 1.81 -6.42 -15.95
CA GLU A 115 0.73 -7.34 -16.31
C GLU A 115 -0.60 -6.97 -15.65
N ASP A 116 -0.58 -6.53 -14.39
CA ASP A 116 -1.78 -6.06 -13.69
C ASP A 116 -2.29 -4.74 -14.30
N TYR A 117 -1.40 -3.83 -14.68
CA TYR A 117 -1.77 -2.63 -15.44
C TYR A 117 -2.44 -2.98 -16.78
N ARG A 118 -1.91 -3.96 -17.51
CA ARG A 118 -2.49 -4.42 -18.78
C ARG A 118 -3.88 -4.97 -18.59
N GLN A 119 -4.10 -5.76 -17.54
CA GLN A 119 -5.40 -6.31 -17.21
C GLN A 119 -6.43 -5.20 -16.98
N MET A 120 -6.14 -4.23 -16.11
CA MET A 120 -7.04 -3.09 -15.88
C MET A 120 -7.31 -2.29 -17.16
N ILE A 121 -6.27 -2.07 -17.98
CA ILE A 121 -6.43 -1.35 -19.25
C ILE A 121 -7.38 -2.11 -20.19
N ASP A 122 -7.22 -3.43 -20.30
CA ASP A 122 -7.98 -4.25 -21.24
C ASP A 122 -9.42 -4.53 -20.76
N GLU A 123 -9.64 -4.63 -19.45
CA GLU A 123 -10.95 -4.90 -18.85
C GLU A 123 -11.80 -3.63 -18.73
N ASP A 124 -11.19 -2.51 -18.34
CA ASP A 124 -11.90 -1.28 -17.96
C ASP A 124 -11.73 -0.16 -19.00
N LEU A 125 -10.48 0.20 -19.32
CA LEU A 125 -10.18 1.44 -20.04
C LEU A 125 -10.43 1.32 -21.55
N LEU A 126 -9.88 0.31 -22.23
CA LEU A 126 -10.06 0.12 -23.67
C LEU A 126 -11.51 -0.14 -24.07
N PRO A 127 -12.31 -0.87 -23.29
CA PRO A 127 -13.74 -1.00 -23.54
C PRO A 127 -14.54 0.28 -23.29
N GLY A 128 -13.94 1.33 -22.72
CA GLY A 128 -14.61 2.57 -22.36
C GLY A 128 -15.54 2.42 -21.16
N ARG A 129 -15.14 1.62 -20.17
CA ARG A 129 -15.85 1.35 -18.92
C ARG A 129 -14.97 1.69 -17.71
N PRO A 130 -14.43 2.91 -17.60
CA PRO A 130 -13.57 3.24 -16.48
C PRO A 130 -14.35 3.14 -15.16
N VAL A 131 -13.77 2.48 -14.17
CA VAL A 131 -14.35 2.34 -12.83
C VAL A 131 -14.04 3.53 -11.91
N ALA A 132 -13.11 4.40 -12.31
CA ALA A 132 -12.74 5.61 -11.59
C ALA A 132 -12.49 6.79 -12.54
N ASP A 133 -12.74 8.02 -12.07
CA ASP A 133 -12.65 9.25 -12.87
C ASP A 133 -11.20 9.82 -12.97
N ASP A 134 -10.20 9.17 -12.37
CA ASP A 134 -8.80 9.64 -12.36
C ASP A 134 -7.95 9.12 -13.54
N TRP A 135 -8.51 8.28 -14.42
CA TRP A 135 -7.84 7.75 -15.61
C TRP A 135 -7.20 8.81 -16.53
N PRO A 136 -7.74 10.05 -16.69
CA PRO A 136 -7.09 11.06 -17.54
C PRO A 136 -5.66 11.38 -17.12
N ALA A 137 -5.34 11.24 -15.84
CA ALA A 137 -4.00 11.53 -15.34
C ALA A 137 -2.96 10.52 -15.83
N LEU A 138 -3.38 9.32 -16.28
CA LEU A 138 -2.51 8.32 -16.91
C LEU A 138 -2.09 8.72 -18.32
N LEU A 139 -2.80 9.63 -18.98
CA LEU A 139 -2.45 10.08 -20.32
C LEU A 139 -1.41 11.20 -20.29
N PRO A 140 -0.55 11.29 -21.32
CA PRO A 140 0.24 12.48 -21.58
C PRO A 140 -0.64 13.73 -21.64
N GLN A 141 -0.15 14.87 -21.14
CA GLN A 141 -0.93 16.11 -21.02
C GLN A 141 -1.64 16.51 -22.33
N ALA A 142 -0.99 16.34 -23.48
CA ALA A 142 -1.54 16.68 -24.80
C ALA A 142 -2.72 15.80 -25.24
N LEU A 143 -2.92 14.65 -24.59
CA LEU A 143 -3.98 13.68 -24.91
C LEU A 143 -5.08 13.65 -23.84
N ARG A 144 -4.98 14.49 -22.80
CA ARG A 144 -6.00 14.56 -21.75
C ARG A 144 -7.28 15.23 -22.27
N PRO A 145 -8.47 14.83 -21.79
CA PRO A 145 -9.69 15.61 -21.98
C PRO A 145 -9.54 17.01 -21.35
N GLY A 146 -10.40 17.95 -21.77
CA GLY A 146 -10.43 19.30 -21.20
C GLY A 146 -10.69 19.28 -19.69
N THR A 147 -10.06 20.20 -18.95
CA THR A 147 -10.08 20.24 -17.48
C THR A 147 -11.44 20.55 -16.87
N ASP A 148 -12.35 21.15 -17.64
CA ASP A 148 -13.64 21.66 -17.14
C ASP A 148 -14.79 20.67 -17.35
N THR A 149 -14.49 19.47 -17.84
CA THR A 149 -15.47 18.43 -18.15
C THR A 149 -15.19 17.16 -17.37
N ARG A 150 -16.25 16.53 -16.84
CA ARG A 150 -16.14 15.18 -16.27
C ARG A 150 -15.53 14.26 -17.34
N PRO A 151 -14.58 13.38 -16.97
CA PRO A 151 -13.95 12.48 -17.94
C PRO A 151 -14.99 11.60 -18.64
N ASP A 152 -15.07 11.75 -19.96
CA ASP A 152 -15.99 10.99 -20.81
C ASP A 152 -15.27 9.74 -21.37
N PRO A 153 -15.79 8.52 -21.14
CA PRO A 153 -15.23 7.31 -21.75
C PRO A 153 -15.19 7.31 -23.28
N GLU A 154 -15.99 8.14 -23.97
CA GLU A 154 -15.88 8.35 -25.42
C GLU A 154 -14.52 8.89 -25.83
N HIS A 155 -13.85 9.65 -24.95
CA HIS A 155 -12.52 10.19 -25.22
C HIS A 155 -11.49 9.08 -25.44
N LEU A 156 -11.52 8.02 -24.63
CA LEU A 156 -10.65 6.85 -24.81
C LEU A 156 -10.94 6.13 -26.14
N ARG A 157 -12.22 6.05 -26.54
CA ARG A 157 -12.61 5.47 -27.84
C ARG A 157 -12.12 6.31 -29.01
N GLY A 158 -12.21 7.64 -28.92
CA GLY A 158 -11.65 8.56 -29.90
C GLY A 158 -10.13 8.43 -30.03
N LEU A 159 -9.41 8.36 -28.91
CA LEU A 159 -7.96 8.10 -28.89
C LEU A 159 -7.61 6.75 -29.50
N ALA A 160 -8.38 5.70 -29.20
CA ALA A 160 -8.18 4.37 -29.77
C ALA A 160 -8.40 4.34 -31.28
N GLN A 161 -9.38 5.09 -31.80
CA GLN A 161 -9.62 5.23 -33.25
C GLN A 161 -8.50 6.02 -33.94
N TRP A 162 -7.97 7.05 -33.29
CA TRP A 162 -6.92 7.89 -33.84
C TRP A 162 -5.54 7.21 -33.84
N ALA A 163 -5.12 6.64 -32.71
CA ALA A 163 -3.78 6.05 -32.53
C ALA A 163 -3.72 4.53 -32.76
N GLY A 164 -4.87 3.84 -32.70
CA GLY A 164 -4.95 2.39 -32.57
C GLY A 164 -4.87 1.91 -31.12
N GLN A 165 -5.53 0.78 -30.83
CA GLN A 165 -5.59 0.22 -29.46
C GLN A 165 -4.22 -0.13 -28.88
N GLY A 166 -3.30 -0.67 -29.70
CA GLY A 166 -1.96 -1.03 -29.24
C GLY A 166 -1.14 0.17 -28.76
N ALA A 167 -1.24 1.30 -29.46
CA ALA A 167 -0.56 2.54 -29.07
C ALA A 167 -1.20 3.14 -27.81
N LEU A 168 -2.53 3.18 -27.73
CA LEU A 168 -3.23 3.63 -26.52
C LEU A 168 -2.87 2.78 -25.30
N ARG A 169 -2.85 1.46 -25.44
CA ARG A 169 -2.42 0.54 -24.37
C ARG A 169 -1.00 0.85 -23.91
N ALA A 170 -0.05 1.01 -24.83
CA ALA A 170 1.33 1.33 -24.47
C ALA A 170 1.44 2.68 -23.73
N LEU A 171 0.69 3.70 -24.14
CA LEU A 171 0.63 4.99 -23.45
C LEU A 171 0.05 4.88 -22.04
N LEU A 172 -1.05 4.13 -21.88
CA LEU A 172 -1.67 3.91 -20.57
C LEU A 172 -0.75 3.13 -19.63
N VAL A 173 -0.09 2.06 -20.11
CA VAL A 173 0.93 1.33 -19.32
C VAL A 173 2.04 2.26 -18.86
N ALA A 174 2.57 3.10 -19.76
CA ALA A 174 3.59 4.08 -19.39
C ALA A 174 3.07 5.09 -18.34
N GLY A 175 1.81 5.50 -18.47
CA GLY A 175 1.09 6.33 -17.51
C GLY A 175 0.99 5.71 -16.12
N PHE A 176 0.57 4.44 -16.03
CA PHE A 176 0.54 3.69 -14.78
C PHE A 176 1.92 3.60 -14.14
N VAL A 177 2.95 3.20 -14.91
CA VAL A 177 4.32 3.11 -14.42
C VAL A 177 4.79 4.46 -13.86
N GLN A 178 4.59 5.55 -14.61
CA GLN A 178 4.96 6.89 -14.16
C GLN A 178 4.18 7.30 -12.90
N ALA A 179 2.88 7.03 -12.84
CA ALA A 179 2.03 7.32 -11.69
C ALA A 179 2.44 6.55 -10.43
N GLY A 180 2.84 5.27 -10.59
CA GLY A 180 3.35 4.44 -9.51
C GLY A 180 4.68 4.95 -8.97
N TYR A 181 5.65 5.24 -9.84
CA TYR A 181 6.94 5.82 -9.43
C TYR A 181 6.80 7.16 -8.70
N ALA A 182 5.89 8.02 -9.16
CA ALA A 182 5.64 9.32 -8.54
C ALA A 182 5.14 9.22 -7.09
N ARG A 183 4.60 8.06 -6.69
CA ARG A 183 4.02 7.81 -5.36
C ARG A 183 4.95 7.08 -4.39
N LEU A 184 6.13 6.65 -4.83
CA LEU A 184 7.05 5.90 -3.96
C LEU A 184 7.47 6.68 -2.71
N ALA A 185 7.75 7.97 -2.88
CA ALA A 185 8.19 8.82 -1.78
C ALA A 185 7.09 9.04 -0.74
N SER A 186 5.85 9.30 -1.18
CA SER A 186 4.72 9.46 -0.27
C SER A 186 4.33 8.15 0.41
N ALA A 187 4.36 7.02 -0.30
CA ALA A 187 4.13 5.71 0.29
C ALA A 187 5.11 5.41 1.42
N ARG A 188 6.39 5.69 1.18
CA ARG A 188 7.44 5.55 2.19
C ARG A 188 7.22 6.47 3.38
N ALA A 189 6.90 7.75 3.13
CA ALA A 189 6.65 8.71 4.19
C ALA A 189 5.43 8.33 5.05
N ASN A 190 4.37 7.79 4.44
CA ASN A 190 3.20 7.29 5.17
C ASN A 190 3.56 6.07 6.04
N TRP A 191 4.29 5.11 5.48
CA TRP A 191 4.76 3.94 6.22
C TRP A 191 5.62 4.32 7.44
N GLU A 192 6.61 5.20 7.23
CA GLU A 192 7.45 5.72 8.32
C GLU A 192 6.67 6.60 9.29
N GLY A 193 5.62 7.29 8.82
CA GLY A 193 4.69 8.08 9.63
C GLY A 193 3.88 7.24 10.62
N TYR A 194 3.65 5.97 10.31
CA TYR A 194 3.11 4.99 11.26
C TYR A 194 4.15 4.48 12.28
N GLY A 195 5.42 4.89 12.15
CA GLY A 195 6.51 4.41 12.98
C GLY A 195 7.01 3.01 12.59
N LEU A 196 6.65 2.50 11.42
CA LEU A 196 7.10 1.20 10.93
C LEU A 196 8.43 1.32 10.17
N ASP A 197 9.32 0.33 10.34
CA ASP A 197 10.55 0.18 9.56
C ASP A 197 10.21 -0.29 8.14
N VAL A 198 10.60 0.50 7.15
CA VAL A 198 10.41 0.16 5.71
C VAL A 198 11.08 -1.17 5.36
N ARG A 199 12.19 -1.52 6.03
CA ARG A 199 12.86 -2.81 5.81
C ARG A 199 12.09 -3.99 6.38
N ALA A 200 11.09 -3.76 7.25
CA ALA A 200 10.26 -4.81 7.83
C ALA A 200 9.07 -5.18 6.94
N ARG A 201 8.79 -4.37 5.91
CA ARG A 201 7.60 -4.45 5.08
C ARG A 201 7.29 -5.83 4.50
N GLU A 202 8.28 -6.51 3.94
CA GLU A 202 8.11 -7.87 3.42
C GLU A 202 7.77 -8.87 4.54
N ALA A 203 8.50 -8.81 5.66
CA ALA A 203 8.28 -9.69 6.81
C ALA A 203 6.91 -9.45 7.46
N ILE A 204 6.48 -8.19 7.56
CA ILE A 204 5.14 -7.82 8.05
C ILE A 204 4.07 -8.42 7.14
N ALA A 205 4.22 -8.29 5.82
CA ALA A 205 3.26 -8.85 4.87
C ALA A 205 3.13 -10.38 4.98
N LEU A 206 4.26 -11.09 5.09
CA LEU A 206 4.27 -12.54 5.28
C LEU A 206 3.63 -12.95 6.60
N ALA A 207 3.91 -12.23 7.69
CA ALA A 207 3.31 -12.47 8.99
C ALA A 207 1.79 -12.24 8.95
N LEU A 208 1.33 -11.16 8.29
CA LEU A 208 -0.09 -10.89 8.07
C LEU A 208 -0.76 -12.00 7.26
N GLN A 209 -0.14 -12.45 6.17
CA GLN A 209 -0.66 -13.52 5.33
C GLN A 209 -0.84 -14.83 6.12
N ARG A 210 0.17 -15.24 6.90
CA ARG A 210 0.07 -16.45 7.74
C ARG A 210 -0.99 -16.34 8.83
N LEU A 211 -1.06 -15.17 9.48
CA LEU A 211 -2.09 -14.90 10.49
C LEU A 211 -3.48 -14.94 9.86
N PHE A 212 -3.62 -14.36 8.67
CA PHE A 212 -4.88 -14.29 7.95
C PHE A 212 -5.40 -15.66 7.53
N GLU A 213 -4.53 -16.55 7.03
CA GLU A 213 -4.88 -17.94 6.71
C GLU A 213 -5.49 -18.67 7.90
N ARG A 214 -4.82 -18.62 9.07
CA ARG A 214 -5.33 -19.24 10.29
C ARG A 214 -6.62 -18.62 10.79
N LEU A 215 -6.71 -17.29 10.72
CA LEU A 215 -7.88 -16.56 11.15
C LEU A 215 -9.12 -16.96 10.32
N ASP A 216 -8.97 -17.06 9.01
CA ASP A 216 -10.04 -17.47 8.10
C ASP A 216 -10.45 -18.93 8.32
N GLU A 217 -9.48 -19.83 8.48
CA GLU A 217 -9.73 -21.24 8.84
C GLU A 217 -10.50 -21.35 10.16
N ARG A 218 -10.15 -20.54 11.16
CA ARG A 218 -10.86 -20.47 12.45
C ARG A 218 -12.31 -20.03 12.27
N MET A 219 -12.58 -18.99 11.48
CA MET A 219 -13.95 -18.53 11.22
C MET A 219 -14.79 -19.60 10.50
N LEU A 220 -14.18 -20.32 9.56
CA LEU A 220 -14.82 -21.43 8.85
C LEU A 220 -15.12 -22.61 9.78
N ALA A 221 -14.14 -23.05 10.55
CA ALA A 221 -14.27 -24.18 11.47
C ALA A 221 -15.26 -23.89 12.60
N GLY A 222 -15.34 -22.63 13.05
CA GLY A 222 -16.28 -22.17 14.07
C GLY A 222 -17.70 -21.86 13.58
N ASP A 223 -17.99 -22.06 12.28
CA ASP A 223 -19.25 -21.68 11.63
C ASP A 223 -19.65 -20.21 11.88
N VAL A 224 -18.66 -19.33 12.02
CA VAL A 224 -18.88 -17.92 12.32
C VAL A 224 -19.62 -17.28 11.15
N ARG A 225 -20.69 -16.53 11.45
CA ARG A 225 -21.47 -15.81 10.42
C ARG A 225 -20.95 -14.40 10.18
N HIS A 226 -20.53 -13.76 11.27
CA HIS A 226 -20.03 -12.40 11.28
C HIS A 226 -19.02 -12.25 12.43
N ALA A 227 -17.94 -11.53 12.16
CA ALA A 227 -16.99 -11.09 13.18
C ALA A 227 -16.49 -9.68 12.86
N GLU A 228 -16.10 -8.97 13.91
CA GLU A 228 -15.37 -7.71 13.83
C GLU A 228 -14.13 -7.82 14.70
N GLY A 229 -13.06 -7.16 14.28
CA GLY A 229 -11.81 -7.14 15.02
C GLY A 229 -10.85 -6.13 14.42
N GLU A 230 -9.60 -6.21 14.85
CA GLU A 230 -8.52 -5.36 14.37
C GLU A 230 -7.21 -6.12 14.28
N PHE A 231 -6.39 -5.75 13.30
CA PHE A 231 -4.98 -6.10 13.28
C PHE A 231 -4.16 -5.01 13.96
N GLU A 232 -3.38 -5.38 14.97
CA GLU A 232 -2.30 -4.57 15.51
C GLU A 232 -1.00 -4.93 14.79
N ILE A 233 -0.34 -3.93 14.20
CA ILE A 233 0.85 -4.12 13.36
C ILE A 233 2.02 -3.36 13.97
N THR A 234 3.14 -4.05 14.13
CA THR A 234 4.43 -3.49 14.55
C THR A 234 5.56 -4.11 13.72
N ASP A 235 6.78 -3.59 13.84
CA ASP A 235 7.97 -4.19 13.21
C ASP A 235 8.35 -5.56 13.77
N ARG A 236 7.74 -5.98 14.88
CA ARG A 236 8.11 -7.17 15.64
C ARG A 236 7.08 -8.28 15.56
N ARG A 237 5.80 -7.91 15.52
CA ARG A 237 4.68 -8.84 15.48
C ARG A 237 3.46 -8.21 14.83
N VAL A 238 2.59 -9.07 14.34
CA VAL A 238 1.22 -8.73 13.96
C VAL A 238 0.26 -9.54 14.80
N VAL A 239 -0.81 -8.92 15.27
CA VAL A 239 -1.77 -9.53 16.19
C VAL A 239 -3.16 -9.24 15.69
N TYR A 240 -4.05 -10.23 15.70
CA TYR A 240 -5.47 -10.03 15.50
C TYR A 240 -6.20 -10.08 16.83
N ARG A 241 -7.09 -9.12 17.06
CA ARG A 241 -7.97 -9.05 18.23
C ARG A 241 -9.42 -8.99 17.81
N ASP A 242 -10.23 -9.88 18.37
CA ASP A 242 -11.70 -9.79 18.25
C ASP A 242 -12.20 -8.52 18.98
N ALA A 243 -13.32 -7.94 18.53
CA ALA A 243 -13.90 -6.73 19.13
C ALA A 243 -14.22 -6.84 20.64
N GLY A 244 -14.32 -8.07 21.17
CA GLY A 244 -14.50 -8.34 22.61
C GLY A 244 -13.21 -8.61 23.40
N GLY A 245 -12.04 -8.58 22.75
CA GLY A 245 -10.73 -8.87 23.36
C GLY A 245 -10.56 -10.31 23.86
N ALA A 246 -11.46 -11.22 23.48
CA ALA A 246 -11.54 -12.57 24.04
C ALA A 246 -10.60 -13.59 23.36
N SER A 247 -10.12 -13.29 22.16
CA SER A 247 -9.17 -14.12 21.40
C SER A 247 -8.07 -13.23 20.84
N GLU A 248 -6.83 -13.69 20.97
CA GLU A 248 -5.65 -13.06 20.42
C GLU A 248 -4.89 -14.12 19.61
N ASP A 249 -4.76 -13.87 18.30
CA ASP A 249 -3.92 -14.67 17.42
C ASP A 249 -2.74 -13.79 17.00
N ALA A 250 -1.51 -14.27 17.12
CA ALA A 250 -0.31 -13.49 16.85
C ALA A 250 0.63 -14.18 15.86
N GLU A 251 1.40 -13.36 15.16
CA GLU A 251 2.54 -13.78 14.34
C GLU A 251 3.78 -12.93 14.58
N ILE A 252 4.93 -13.58 14.59
CA ILE A 252 6.22 -12.91 14.73
C ILE A 252 6.68 -12.41 13.36
N VAL A 253 7.10 -11.15 13.31
CA VAL A 253 7.67 -10.49 12.14
C VAL A 253 9.20 -10.63 12.16
N ARG A 254 9.81 -10.36 13.32
CA ARG A 254 11.25 -10.46 13.58
C ARG A 254 11.45 -10.92 15.02
N GLU A 255 12.40 -11.83 15.22
CA GLU A 255 12.85 -12.22 16.57
C GLU A 255 13.57 -11.05 17.24
N ASP A 256 13.47 -10.95 18.57
CA ASP A 256 14.24 -9.96 19.30
C ASP A 256 15.72 -10.35 19.26
N PRO A 257 16.66 -9.43 18.98
CA PRO A 257 18.07 -9.72 19.16
C PRO A 257 18.42 -10.14 20.60
N ALA A 258 17.54 -9.88 21.56
CA ALA A 258 17.68 -10.27 22.96
C ALA A 258 17.28 -11.73 23.26
N ASP A 259 16.60 -12.41 22.33
CA ASP A 259 16.14 -13.80 22.48
C ASP A 259 17.02 -14.80 21.68
N ALA A 260 18.11 -14.33 21.05
CA ALA A 260 19.05 -15.11 20.24
C ALA A 260 20.41 -15.35 20.93
#